data_AF-A0A436HGU3-F1
#
_entry.id   AF-A0A436HGU3-F1
#
_cell.length_a   1.000
_cell.length_b   1.000
_cell.length_c   1.000
_cell.angle_alpha   90.00
_cell.angle_beta   90.00
_cell.angle_gamma   90.00
#
_symmetry.space_group_name_H-M   'P 1'
#
loop_
_entity.id
_entity.type
_entity.pdbx_description
1 polymer ?
#
loop_
_entity_poly.entity_id
_entity_poly.type
_entity_poly.pdbx_seq_one_letter_code
_entity_poly.pdbx_strand_id
1 'polypeptide(L)'
;EEGTVLPRSIIEFYYKADALDDPMVSEEHITAFGWASPQEIDDVMALAIRVNDFLSGLFMGVGIQLVDFKIECGRLFEGDMMRIVVADEISPDSCRLWDVATQDKLDKDRFRRDMGGLVEAYQEVARRLGIMNENEPPRPTGPVLVASTDGLKGKPH
;
A
#
# COMPACT_ATOMS: atom_id res chain seq x y z
N GLU A 1 -12.23 2.58 19.60
CA GLU A 1 -12.85 3.30 18.45
C GLU A 1 -11.78 3.51 17.38
N GLU A 2 -12.13 3.86 16.15
CA GLU A 2 -11.11 4.12 15.12
C GLU A 2 -10.27 5.35 15.52
N GLY A 3 -8.94 5.31 15.34
CA GLY A 3 -8.05 6.39 15.74
C GLY A 3 -7.65 6.39 17.23
N THR A 4 -8.06 5.39 18.03
CA THR A 4 -7.56 5.23 19.39
C THR A 4 -6.03 5.04 19.38
N VAL A 5 -5.32 5.93 20.07
CA VAL A 5 -3.86 5.86 20.20
C VAL A 5 -3.47 4.70 21.10
N LEU A 6 -2.56 3.85 20.61
CA LEU A 6 -2.01 2.74 21.36
C LEU A 6 -0.78 3.18 22.16
N PRO A 7 -0.53 2.60 23.35
CA PRO A 7 0.66 2.91 24.14
C PRO A 7 1.98 2.45 23.48
N ARG A 8 1.87 1.55 22.49
CA ARG A 8 2.96 1.08 21.63
C ARG A 8 2.41 0.57 20.31
N SER A 9 3.22 0.57 19.26
CA SER A 9 2.87 -0.10 18.00
C SER A 9 2.68 -1.61 18.22
N ILE A 10 1.76 -2.18 17.46
CA ILE A 10 1.48 -3.63 17.43
C ILE A 10 1.93 -4.14 16.06
N ILE A 11 2.55 -5.32 16.05
CA ILE A 11 2.91 -6.05 14.84
C ILE A 11 2.01 -7.28 14.80
N GLU A 12 1.36 -7.50 13.67
CA GLU A 12 0.49 -8.64 13.41
C GLU A 12 0.95 -9.30 12.11
N PHE A 13 0.89 -10.63 12.06
CA PHE A 13 1.25 -11.40 10.87
C PHE A 13 0.00 -11.92 10.19
N TYR A 14 0.01 -11.87 8.86
CA TYR A 14 -1.07 -12.36 8.02
C TYR A 14 -0.50 -13.31 6.97
N TYR A 15 -1.16 -14.45 6.75
CA TYR A 15 -0.77 -15.39 5.72
C TYR A 15 -1.34 -14.95 4.37
N LYS A 16 -0.46 -14.51 3.46
CA LYS A 16 -0.85 -14.04 2.12
C LYS A 16 -1.47 -15.16 1.30
N ALA A 17 -2.79 -15.18 1.23
CA ALA A 17 -3.60 -16.13 0.50
C ALA A 17 -4.99 -15.54 0.23
N ASP A 18 -5.16 -14.88 -0.91
CA ASP A 18 -6.43 -14.26 -1.32
C ASP A 18 -7.64 -15.22 -1.23
N ALA A 19 -7.42 -16.51 -1.52
CA ALA A 19 -8.47 -17.53 -1.43
C ALA A 19 -8.97 -17.80 0.00
N LEU A 20 -8.22 -17.36 1.01
CA LEU A 20 -8.51 -17.50 2.44
C LEU A 20 -8.79 -16.15 3.11
N ASP A 21 -8.86 -15.06 2.35
CA ASP A 21 -9.03 -13.70 2.87
C ASP A 21 -7.92 -13.30 3.87
N ASP A 22 -6.67 -13.65 3.53
CA ASP A 22 -5.45 -13.32 4.28
C ASP A 22 -5.59 -13.51 5.80
N PRO A 23 -5.69 -14.75 6.32
CA PRO A 23 -5.96 -14.96 7.73
C PRO A 23 -4.78 -14.51 8.62
N MET A 24 -5.10 -13.94 9.78
CA MET A 24 -4.11 -13.64 10.82
C MET A 24 -3.46 -14.93 11.34
N VAL A 25 -2.15 -14.89 11.55
CA VAL A 25 -1.35 -16.03 12.04
C VAL A 25 -0.45 -15.63 13.21
N SER A 26 -0.15 -16.59 14.08
CA SER A 26 0.84 -16.42 15.15
C SER A 26 2.24 -16.79 14.67
N GLU A 27 3.26 -16.40 15.43
CA GLU A 27 4.64 -16.87 15.22
C GLU A 27 4.76 -18.40 15.30
N GLU A 28 3.91 -19.06 16.11
CA GLU A 28 3.84 -20.52 16.15
C GLU A 28 3.36 -21.11 14.83
N HIS A 29 2.37 -20.51 14.16
CA HIS A 29 1.99 -20.94 12.82
C HIS A 29 3.16 -20.78 11.85
N ILE A 30 3.81 -19.62 11.84
CA ILE A 30 4.92 -19.31 10.93
C ILE A 30 6.06 -20.33 11.07
N THR A 31 6.45 -20.62 12.31
CA THR A 31 7.53 -21.57 12.60
C THR A 31 7.12 -23.02 12.37
N ALA A 32 5.88 -23.42 12.74
CA ALA A 32 5.39 -24.78 12.55
C ALA A 32 5.25 -25.16 11.07
N PHE A 33 4.85 -24.21 10.22
CA PHE A 33 4.77 -24.41 8.77
C PHE A 33 6.10 -24.16 8.04
N GLY A 34 7.15 -23.73 8.74
CA GLY A 34 8.48 -23.52 8.17
C GLY A 34 8.57 -22.34 7.19
N TRP A 35 7.69 -21.34 7.31
CA TRP A 35 7.72 -20.15 6.45
C TRP A 35 8.91 -19.24 6.77
N ALA A 36 9.22 -19.10 8.05
CA ALA A 36 10.39 -18.38 8.56
C ALA A 36 10.89 -19.03 9.87
N SER A 37 12.19 -18.92 10.10
CA SER A 37 12.81 -19.30 11.36
C SER A 37 12.58 -18.23 12.45
N PRO A 38 12.71 -18.56 13.75
CA PRO A 38 12.61 -17.56 14.82
C PRO A 38 13.52 -16.34 14.63
N GLN A 39 14.75 -16.56 14.15
CA GLN A 39 15.69 -15.47 13.87
C GLN A 39 15.20 -14.55 12.75
N GLU A 40 14.60 -15.11 11.70
CA GLU A 40 14.03 -14.32 10.61
C GLU A 40 12.80 -13.53 11.07
N ILE A 41 12.00 -14.09 11.98
CA ILE A 41 10.86 -13.37 12.58
C ILE A 41 11.37 -12.18 13.39
N ASP A 42 12.41 -12.36 14.23
CA ASP A 42 13.03 -11.27 14.98
C ASP A 42 13.56 -10.16 14.05
N ASP A 43 14.23 -10.54 12.96
CA ASP A 43 14.74 -9.60 11.96
C ASP A 43 13.60 -8.85 11.24
N VAL A 44 12.50 -9.52 10.90
CA VAL A 44 11.30 -8.91 10.32
C VAL A 44 10.66 -7.92 11.30
N MET A 45 10.53 -8.28 12.57
CA MET A 45 9.95 -7.39 13.59
C MET A 45 10.82 -6.14 13.80
N ALA A 46 12.14 -6.32 13.91
CA ALA A 46 13.07 -5.20 14.01
C ALA A 46 13.01 -4.29 12.77
N LEU A 47 12.90 -4.86 11.58
CA LEU A 47 12.73 -4.12 10.34
C LEU A 47 11.40 -3.36 10.32
N ALA A 48 10.29 -3.98 10.73
CA ALA A 48 8.97 -3.35 10.78
C ALA A 48 8.94 -2.12 11.72
N ILE A 49 9.59 -2.20 12.89
CA ILE A 49 9.72 -1.06 13.81
C ILE A 49 10.51 0.08 13.15
N ARG A 50 11.63 -0.24 12.48
CA ARG A 50 12.44 0.78 11.79
C ARG A 50 11.68 1.44 10.63
N VAL A 51 10.90 0.65 9.88
CA VAL A 51 10.02 1.18 8.82
C VAL A 51 8.94 2.07 9.44
N ASN A 52 8.31 1.66 10.54
CA ASN A 52 7.33 2.46 11.26
C ASN A 52 7.90 3.82 11.67
N ASP A 53 9.08 3.84 12.29
CA ASP A 53 9.71 5.09 12.74
C ASP A 53 10.02 6.02 11.57
N PHE A 54 10.57 5.46 10.48
CA PHE A 54 10.90 6.23 9.29
C PHE A 54 9.65 6.80 8.60
N LEU A 55 8.65 5.96 8.32
CA LEU A 55 7.43 6.38 7.64
C LEU A 55 6.60 7.34 8.50
N SER A 56 6.51 7.10 9.80
CA SER A 56 5.83 8.02 10.73
C SER A 56 6.48 9.40 10.70
N GLY A 57 7.81 9.47 10.77
CA GLY A 57 8.53 10.75 10.65
C GLY A 57 8.34 11.42 9.29
N LEU A 58 8.43 10.65 8.20
CA LEU A 58 8.25 11.13 6.83
C LEU A 58 6.86 11.74 6.62
N PHE A 59 5.80 11.01 6.96
CA PHE A 59 4.42 11.46 6.77
C PHE A 59 4.07 12.63 7.70
N MET A 60 4.49 12.56 8.97
CA MET A 60 4.26 13.67 9.91
C MET A 60 4.95 14.96 9.46
N GLY A 61 6.15 14.85 8.85
CA GLY A 61 6.87 15.99 8.29
C GLY A 61 6.11 16.72 7.17
N VAL A 62 5.13 16.06 6.55
CA VAL A 62 4.26 16.64 5.51
C VAL A 62 2.79 16.77 5.94
N GLY A 63 2.51 16.69 7.25
CA GLY A 63 1.17 16.88 7.81
C GLY A 63 0.21 15.71 7.57
N ILE A 64 0.73 14.50 7.43
CA ILE A 64 -0.04 13.25 7.31
C ILE A 64 0.26 12.36 8.51
N GLN A 65 -0.79 11.84 9.14
CA GLN A 65 -0.69 10.82 10.18
C GLN A 65 -0.67 9.43 9.52
N LEU A 66 0.36 8.64 9.82
CA LEU A 66 0.39 7.21 9.53
C LEU A 66 -0.38 6.48 10.63
N VAL A 67 -1.53 5.89 10.29
CA VAL A 67 -2.37 5.16 11.25
C VAL A 67 -1.90 3.73 11.40
N ASP A 68 -1.68 3.05 10.28
CA ASP A 68 -1.00 1.77 10.18
C ASP A 68 -0.48 1.54 8.76
N PHE A 69 0.26 0.45 8.57
CA PHE A 69 0.71 0.01 7.26
C PHE A 69 0.93 -1.51 7.23
N LYS A 70 0.93 -2.06 6.01
CA LYS A 70 1.34 -3.41 5.69
C LYS A 70 2.66 -3.35 4.91
N ILE A 71 3.60 -4.22 5.24
CA ILE A 71 4.80 -4.49 4.42
C ILE A 71 4.93 -5.97 4.15
N GLU A 72 5.56 -6.29 3.03
CA GLU A 72 6.01 -7.64 2.72
C GLU A 72 7.53 -7.69 2.82
N CYS A 73 8.06 -8.80 3.32
CA CYS A 73 9.50 -8.99 3.48
C CYS A 73 9.97 -10.17 2.62
N GLY A 74 11.18 -10.05 2.08
CA GLY A 74 11.83 -11.09 1.29
C GLY A 74 13.22 -11.39 1.79
N ARG A 75 13.75 -12.55 1.40
CA ARG A 75 15.14 -12.92 1.58
C ARG A 75 15.95 -12.41 0.40
N LEU A 76 16.98 -11.61 0.65
CA LEU A 76 17.98 -11.25 -0.35
C LEU A 76 19.28 -11.99 -0.04
N PHE A 77 19.80 -12.69 -1.03
CA PHE A 77 21.06 -13.43 -0.93
C PHE A 77 22.17 -12.68 -1.65
N GLU A 78 23.28 -12.44 -0.95
CA GLU A 78 24.52 -11.88 -1.48
C GLU A 78 25.64 -12.91 -1.22
N GLY A 79 25.79 -13.87 -2.14
CA GLY A 79 26.61 -15.06 -1.92
C GLY A 79 25.97 -15.97 -0.86
N ASP A 80 26.76 -16.37 0.15
CA ASP A 80 26.27 -17.16 1.29
C ASP A 80 25.60 -16.32 2.38
N MET A 81 25.59 -14.98 2.23
CA MET A 81 24.93 -14.09 3.19
C MET A 81 23.47 -13.89 2.81
N MET A 82 22.57 -14.05 3.79
CA MET A 82 21.15 -13.79 3.65
C MET A 82 20.77 -12.60 4.53
N ARG A 83 19.98 -11.68 3.97
CA ARG A 83 19.35 -10.59 4.74
C ARG A 83 17.87 -10.49 4.44
N ILE A 84 17.09 -10.17 5.48
CA ILE A 84 15.69 -9.77 5.32
C ILE A 84 15.64 -8.34 4.79
N VAL A 85 14.83 -8.12 3.76
CA VAL A 85 14.59 -6.79 3.16
C VAL A 85 13.10 -6.54 3.00
N VAL A 86 12.70 -5.26 3.04
CA VAL A 86 11.37 -4.84 2.60
C VAL A 86 11.25 -5.12 1.10
N ALA A 87 10.12 -5.67 0.71
CA ALA A 87 9.74 -5.94 -0.67
C ALA A 87 8.36 -5.33 -0.97
N ASP A 88 7.87 -5.54 -2.18
CA ASP A 88 6.59 -5.03 -2.68
C ASP A 88 6.51 -3.49 -2.67
N GLU A 89 5.40 -2.91 -2.22
CA GLU A 89 5.15 -1.47 -2.30
C GLU A 89 4.82 -0.81 -0.95
N ILE A 90 5.19 0.47 -0.85
CA ILE A 90 4.74 1.39 0.19
C ILE A 90 3.95 2.49 -0.51
N SER A 91 2.63 2.46 -0.34
CA SER A 91 1.69 3.31 -1.08
C SER A 91 0.46 3.62 -0.21
N PRO A 92 -0.42 4.54 -0.64
CA PRO A 92 -1.73 4.72 0.00
C PRO A 92 -2.65 3.47 -0.11
N ASP A 93 -2.28 2.42 -0.85
CA ASP A 93 -2.96 1.12 -0.81
C ASP A 93 -2.51 0.28 0.40
N SER A 94 -1.22 0.36 0.76
CA SER A 94 -0.60 -0.39 1.86
C SER A 94 -0.49 0.38 3.17
N CYS A 95 -0.85 1.67 3.21
CA CYS A 95 -0.85 2.51 4.41
C CYS A 95 -2.22 3.15 4.64
N ARG A 96 -2.69 3.24 5.90
CA ARG A 96 -3.77 4.15 6.27
C ARG A 96 -3.20 5.52 6.63
N LEU A 97 -3.60 6.54 5.89
CA LEU A 97 -2.98 7.87 5.88
C LEU A 97 -4.05 8.92 6.11
N TRP A 98 -3.98 9.65 7.22
CA TRP A 98 -4.97 10.68 7.53
C TRP A 98 -4.35 12.07 7.50
N ASP A 99 -5.06 13.04 6.94
CA ASP A 99 -4.66 14.43 7.04
C ASP A 99 -4.75 14.88 8.51
N VAL A 100 -3.65 15.42 9.05
CA VAL A 100 -3.59 15.77 10.49
C VAL A 100 -4.60 16.86 10.86
N ALA A 101 -4.81 17.84 9.97
CA ALA A 101 -5.64 19.00 10.26
C ALA A 101 -7.14 18.71 10.16
N THR A 102 -7.54 17.88 9.19
CA THR A 102 -8.94 17.61 8.85
C THR A 102 -9.41 16.23 9.29
N GLN A 103 -8.48 15.32 9.63
CA GLN A 103 -8.74 13.91 9.85
C GLN A 103 -9.34 13.20 8.62
N ASP A 104 -9.22 13.80 7.43
CA ASP A 104 -9.68 13.18 6.19
C ASP A 104 -8.76 12.03 5.76
N LYS A 105 -9.34 11.01 5.14
CA LYS A 105 -8.62 9.80 4.71
C LYS A 105 -7.98 10.03 3.36
N LEU A 106 -6.67 9.78 3.24
CA LEU A 106 -5.87 9.97 2.03
C LEU A 106 -5.46 8.63 1.38
N ASP A 107 -6.08 7.53 1.81
CA ASP A 107 -5.72 6.17 1.46
C ASP A 107 -6.89 5.38 0.82
N LYS A 108 -6.65 4.10 0.55
CA LYS A 108 -7.61 3.18 -0.07
C LYS A 108 -8.93 3.03 0.70
N ASP A 109 -9.01 3.41 1.97
CA ASP A 109 -10.29 3.46 2.69
C ASP A 109 -11.33 4.34 1.99
N ARG A 110 -10.92 5.36 1.21
CA ARG A 110 -11.86 6.14 0.41
C ARG A 110 -12.63 5.29 -0.60
N PHE A 111 -12.00 4.26 -1.16
CA PHE A 111 -12.66 3.28 -2.01
C PHE A 111 -13.45 2.27 -1.18
N ARG A 112 -12.86 1.72 -0.11
CA ARG A 112 -13.52 0.71 0.74
C ARG A 112 -14.82 1.22 1.38
N ARG A 113 -14.95 2.54 1.57
CA ARG A 113 -16.08 3.21 2.22
C ARG A 113 -16.89 4.11 1.28
N ASP A 114 -16.71 3.98 -0.04
CA ASP A 114 -17.45 4.75 -1.05
C ASP A 114 -17.42 6.29 -0.85
N MET A 115 -16.29 6.83 -0.37
CA MET A 115 -16.12 8.26 -0.07
C MET A 115 -15.82 9.13 -1.30
N GLY A 116 -15.54 8.50 -2.46
CA GLY A 116 -15.06 9.18 -3.66
C GLY A 116 -13.69 9.84 -3.47
N GLY A 117 -13.17 10.52 -4.49
CA GLY A 117 -11.94 11.32 -4.37
C GLY A 117 -10.64 10.52 -4.20
N LEU A 118 -10.61 9.24 -4.58
CA LEU A 118 -9.45 8.36 -4.37
C LEU A 118 -8.20 8.88 -5.11
N VAL A 119 -8.36 9.28 -6.37
CA VAL A 119 -7.25 9.75 -7.21
C VAL A 119 -6.70 11.06 -6.64
N GLU A 120 -7.57 11.98 -6.24
CA GLU A 120 -7.23 13.27 -5.66
C GLU A 120 -6.48 13.10 -4.34
N ALA A 121 -6.90 12.16 -3.50
CA ALA A 121 -6.20 11.81 -2.26
C ALA A 121 -4.78 11.31 -2.53
N TYR A 122 -4.61 10.42 -3.51
CA TYR A 122 -3.29 9.86 -3.85
C TYR A 122 -2.38 10.93 -4.44
N GLN A 123 -2.97 11.82 -5.26
CA GLN A 123 -2.28 12.99 -5.78
C GLN A 123 -1.83 13.91 -4.65
N GLU A 124 -2.67 14.14 -3.64
CA GLU A 124 -2.30 14.98 -2.51
C GLU A 124 -1.14 14.38 -1.69
N VAL A 125 -1.13 13.06 -1.46
CA VAL A 125 0.01 12.37 -0.83
C VAL A 125 1.28 12.56 -1.67
N ALA A 126 1.21 12.30 -2.98
CA ALA A 126 2.36 12.43 -3.88
C ALA A 126 2.89 13.88 -3.96
N ARG A 127 1.99 14.86 -3.99
CA ARG A 127 2.33 16.29 -4.00
C ARG A 127 3.04 16.69 -2.72
N ARG A 128 2.54 16.27 -1.56
CA ARG A 128 3.14 16.55 -0.25
C ARG A 128 4.51 15.91 -0.06
N LEU A 129 4.69 14.69 -0.58
CA LEU A 129 5.98 14.00 -0.60
C LEU A 129 6.96 14.55 -1.66
N GLY A 130 6.51 15.45 -2.55
CA GLY A 130 7.34 16.02 -3.61
C GLY A 130 7.75 15.02 -4.70
N ILE A 131 6.99 13.93 -4.88
CA ILE A 131 7.26 12.88 -5.87
C ILE A 131 6.45 13.03 -7.15
N MET A 132 5.62 14.07 -7.24
CA MET A 132 4.97 14.47 -8.49
C MET A 132 5.98 15.15 -9.42
N ASN A 133 6.15 14.62 -10.63
CA ASN A 133 6.80 15.34 -11.71
C ASN A 133 5.83 16.37 -12.28
N GLU A 134 5.94 17.63 -11.87
CA GLU A 134 5.14 18.74 -12.44
C GLU A 134 5.42 18.99 -13.94
N ASN A 135 6.45 18.35 -14.50
CA ASN A 135 6.87 18.45 -15.90
C ASN A 135 6.52 17.23 -16.77
N GLU A 136 5.65 16.32 -16.32
CA GLU A 136 5.23 15.19 -17.17
C GLU A 136 4.31 15.71 -18.31
N PRO A 137 4.68 15.55 -19.60
CA PRO A 137 3.80 15.96 -20.69
C PRO A 137 2.45 15.23 -20.57
N PRO A 138 1.33 15.87 -20.95
CA PRO A 138 0.01 15.28 -20.77
C PRO A 138 -0.03 13.88 -21.40
N ARG A 139 -0.43 12.89 -20.60
CA ARG A 139 -0.54 11.50 -21.06
C ARG A 139 -1.44 11.49 -22.30
N PRO A 140 -0.98 10.89 -23.43
CA PRO A 140 -1.81 10.82 -24.62
C PRO A 140 -3.11 10.10 -24.27
N THR A 141 -4.23 10.69 -24.67
CA THR A 141 -5.55 10.06 -24.54
C THR A 141 -5.46 8.67 -25.17
N GLY A 142 -5.70 7.63 -24.36
CA GLY A 142 -5.73 6.25 -24.83
C GLY A 142 -6.74 6.06 -25.97
N PRO A 143 -6.62 4.97 -26.73
CA PRO A 143 -7.47 4.74 -27.89
C PRO A 143 -8.95 4.78 -27.51
N VAL A 144 -9.71 5.65 -28.18
CA VAL A 144 -11.16 5.71 -28.06
C VAL A 144 -11.74 4.58 -28.91
N LEU A 145 -12.56 3.73 -28.29
CA LEU A 145 -13.35 2.73 -29.01
C LEU A 145 -14.31 3.43 -29.97
N VAL A 146 -14.06 3.29 -31.27
CA VAL A 146 -15.00 3.70 -32.31
C VAL A 146 -16.01 2.57 -32.50
N ALA A 147 -17.28 2.83 -32.18
CA ALA A 147 -18.35 1.90 -32.53
C ALA A 147 -18.45 1.78 -34.06
N SER A 148 -18.41 0.56 -34.58
CA SER A 148 -18.59 0.27 -36.02
C SER A 148 -19.98 0.72 -36.44
N THR A 149 -20.06 1.76 -37.27
CA THR A 149 -21.31 2.11 -37.96
C THR A 149 -21.49 1.19 -39.16
N ASP A 150 -22.36 0.19 -39.01
CA ASP A 150 -22.81 -0.66 -40.12
C ASP A 150 -23.60 0.18 -41.14
N GLY A 151 -22.87 0.77 -42.08
CA GLY A 151 -23.41 1.44 -43.26
C GLY A 151 -23.61 0.45 -44.40
N LEU A 152 -24.67 -0.35 -44.38
CA LEU A 152 -25.16 -1.07 -45.56
C LEU A 152 -26.55 -0.54 -45.95
N LYS A 153 -26.55 0.61 -46.64
CA LYS A 153 -27.69 1.01 -47.49
C LYS A 153 -27.58 0.30 -48.83
N GLY A 154 -28.31 -0.80 -48.99
CA GLY A 154 -28.54 -1.41 -50.31
C GLY A 154 -29.36 -0.48 -51.21
N LYS A 155 -28.89 -0.27 -52.45
CA LYS A 155 -29.64 0.38 -53.53
C LYS A 155 -30.60 -0.62 -54.18
N PRO A 156 -31.77 -0.19 -54.69
CA PRO A 156 -32.67 -1.07 -55.44
C PRO A 156 -32.31 -1.07 -56.94
N HIS A 157 -32.30 -2.26 -57.53
CA HIS A 157 -32.63 -2.50 -58.94
C HIS A 157 -33.45 -3.79 -59.00
#